data_AF-A0A2D9B9B5-F1
#
_entry.id   AF-A0A2D9B9B5-F1
#
_cell.length_a   1.000
_cell.length_b   1.000
_cell.length_c   1.000
_cell.angle_alpha   90.00
_cell.angle_beta   90.00
_cell.angle_gamma   90.00
#
_symmetry.space_group_name_H-M   'P 1'
#
loop_
_entity.id
_entity.type
_entity.pdbx_description
1 polymer ?
#
loop_
_entity_poly.entity_id
_entity_poly.type
_entity_poly.pdbx_seq_one_letter_code
_entity_poly.pdbx_strand_id
1 'polypeptide(L)'
;MKTLFATLVLLISIGNAQAQSSKKSASEGTTITITVPVPGYGGSLIAGLYNEENFMETPLQGLESDVNEGFASVTFTNVTPGTYAIAVYHDKNGNKVMDFEANGMPKELYGASNNNMSMGPPRWSDAKFEVGTQPITMEIRL
;
A
#
# COMPACT_ATOMS: atom_id res chain seq x y z
N MET A 1 17.73 19.86 84.16
CA MET A 1 17.45 20.25 82.77
C MET A 1 17.93 19.14 81.85
N LYS A 2 17.01 18.31 81.35
CA LYS A 2 17.25 17.15 80.50
C LYS A 2 15.98 16.97 79.68
N THR A 3 16.02 17.28 78.39
CA THR A 3 15.09 16.74 77.40
C THR A 3 15.74 16.87 76.03
N LEU A 4 16.25 15.75 75.51
CA LEU A 4 16.54 15.57 74.09
C LEU A 4 15.19 15.46 73.37
N PHE A 5 14.96 16.28 72.35
CA PHE A 5 13.91 16.04 71.37
C PHE A 5 14.52 15.47 70.10
N ALA A 6 14.09 14.26 69.76
CA ALA A 6 14.37 13.59 68.50
C ALA A 6 13.42 14.11 67.42
N THR A 7 13.95 14.44 66.24
CA THR A 7 13.15 14.59 65.02
C THR A 7 13.88 13.89 63.87
N LEU A 8 13.42 12.68 63.60
CA LEU A 8 13.78 11.89 62.43
C LEU A 8 13.00 12.44 61.23
N VAL A 9 13.68 13.15 60.32
CA VAL A 9 13.07 13.61 59.07
C VAL A 9 13.16 12.48 58.05
N LEU A 10 12.03 11.82 57.79
CA LEU A 10 11.88 10.81 56.76
C LEU A 10 11.63 11.52 55.41
N LEU A 11 12.66 11.60 54.57
CA LEU A 11 12.55 12.06 53.18
C LEU A 11 11.93 10.95 52.34
N ILE A 12 10.64 11.04 52.02
CA ILE A 12 9.99 10.17 51.05
C ILE A 12 10.13 10.82 49.66
N SER A 13 11.12 10.37 48.91
CA SER A 13 11.25 10.67 47.48
C SER A 13 10.26 9.82 46.69
N ILE A 14 9.03 10.30 46.50
CA ILE A 14 8.11 9.69 45.52
C ILE A 14 8.56 10.16 44.14
N GLY A 15 9.37 9.33 43.48
CA GLY A 15 9.66 9.48 42.06
C GLY A 15 8.38 9.29 41.27
N ASN A 16 7.87 10.36 40.65
CA ASN A 16 6.88 10.23 39.60
C ASN A 16 7.58 9.58 38.41
N ALA A 17 7.46 8.26 38.29
CA ALA A 17 7.75 7.54 37.07
C ALA A 17 6.73 8.01 36.02
N GLN A 18 7.07 9.07 35.28
CA GLN A 18 6.44 9.34 34.00
C GLN A 18 6.81 8.18 33.08
N ALA A 19 5.91 7.20 33.01
CA ALA A 19 5.90 6.21 31.94
C ALA A 19 5.68 6.95 30.63
N GLN A 20 6.77 7.38 29.98
CA GLN A 20 6.74 7.71 28.57
C GLN A 20 6.57 6.40 27.81
N SER A 21 5.31 6.01 27.63
CA SER A 21 4.91 5.11 26.55
C SER A 21 5.39 5.75 25.25
N SER A 22 6.48 5.22 24.69
CA SER A 22 6.95 5.53 23.35
C SER A 22 5.86 5.12 22.36
N LYS A 23 4.90 6.01 22.09
CA LYS A 23 4.10 5.95 20.87
C LYS A 23 5.09 6.14 19.73
N LYS A 24 5.52 5.03 19.12
CA LYS A 24 6.13 5.04 17.80
C LYS A 24 5.15 5.80 16.92
N SER A 25 5.49 7.03 16.53
CA SER A 25 4.65 7.84 15.65
C SER A 25 4.35 6.98 14.43
N ALA A 26 3.09 6.57 14.27
CA ALA A 26 2.63 6.03 13.02
C ALA A 26 2.89 7.13 11.99
N SER A 27 3.74 6.84 11.00
CA SER A 27 3.89 7.76 9.87
C SER A 27 2.50 8.00 9.32
N GLU A 28 2.07 9.25 9.22
CA GLU A 28 0.85 9.59 8.50
C GLU A 28 0.99 9.03 7.07
N GLY A 29 0.01 8.22 6.66
CA GLY A 29 0.01 7.62 5.34
C GLY A 29 -0.39 8.64 4.28
N THR A 30 0.12 8.48 3.07
CA THR A 30 -0.21 9.31 1.91
C THR A 30 -1.20 8.61 0.99
N THR A 31 -1.54 9.24 -0.14
CA THR A 31 -2.41 8.67 -1.17
C THR A 31 -1.64 8.36 -2.44
N ILE A 32 -2.05 7.31 -3.13
CA ILE A 32 -1.55 6.97 -4.47
C ILE A 32 -2.75 6.85 -5.39
N THR A 33 -2.86 7.75 -6.37
CA THR A 33 -3.90 7.71 -7.39
C THR A 33 -3.30 7.19 -8.70
N ILE A 34 -3.88 6.12 -9.23
CA ILE A 34 -3.54 5.61 -10.56
C ILE A 34 -4.67 5.89 -11.54
N THR A 35 -4.29 6.25 -12.76
CA THR A 35 -5.19 6.29 -13.91
C THR A 35 -4.77 5.22 -14.91
N VAL A 36 -5.74 4.50 -15.45
CA VAL A 36 -5.49 3.41 -16.40
C VAL A 36 -6.35 3.63 -17.63
N PRO A 37 -5.74 3.89 -18.80
CA PRO A 37 -6.41 3.75 -20.08
C PRO A 37 -6.73 2.26 -20.31
N VAL A 38 -8.00 1.94 -20.48
CA VAL A 38 -8.48 0.57 -20.68
C VAL A 38 -9.12 0.47 -22.07
N PRO A 39 -8.54 -0.27 -23.02
CA PRO A 39 -9.14 -0.42 -24.33
C PRO A 39 -10.53 -1.09 -24.27
N GLY A 40 -11.55 -0.39 -24.78
CA GLY A 40 -12.92 -0.91 -24.87
C GLY A 40 -13.86 -0.37 -23.79
N TYR A 41 -14.97 -1.07 -23.55
CA TYR A 41 -16.01 -0.69 -22.60
C TYR A 41 -16.41 -1.86 -21.71
N GLY A 42 -16.85 -1.56 -20.48
CA GLY A 42 -17.37 -2.53 -19.52
C GLY A 42 -16.29 -3.32 -18.78
N GLY A 43 -16.74 -4.12 -17.81
CA GLY A 43 -15.85 -4.79 -16.87
C GLY A 43 -15.28 -3.84 -15.80
N SER A 44 -14.39 -4.39 -14.98
CA SER A 44 -13.76 -3.68 -13.88
C SER A 44 -12.24 -3.68 -14.03
N LEU A 45 -11.59 -2.62 -13.56
CA LEU A 45 -10.17 -2.64 -13.29
C LEU A 45 -9.95 -3.16 -11.88
N ILE A 46 -9.18 -4.23 -11.75
CA ILE A 46 -8.68 -4.72 -10.47
C ILE A 46 -7.26 -4.20 -10.28
N ALA A 47 -6.98 -3.58 -9.15
CA ALA A 47 -5.68 -3.01 -8.82
C ALA A 47 -5.20 -3.50 -7.44
N GLY A 48 -3.96 -4.00 -7.40
CA GLY A 48 -3.31 -4.42 -6.17
C GLY A 48 -2.09 -3.55 -5.86
N LEU A 49 -1.96 -3.12 -4.60
CA LEU A 49 -0.75 -2.51 -4.05
C LEU A 49 0.03 -3.56 -3.26
N TYR A 50 1.32 -3.70 -3.58
CA TYR A 50 2.18 -4.77 -3.10
C TYR A 50 3.48 -4.24 -2.49
N ASN A 51 4.08 -5.03 -1.60
CA ASN A 51 5.48 -4.90 -1.21
C ASN A 51 6.30 -6.02 -1.91
N GLU A 52 7.60 -6.09 -1.62
CA GLU A 52 8.49 -7.09 -2.23
C GLU A 52 8.10 -8.53 -1.87
N GLU A 53 7.59 -8.74 -0.66
CA GLU A 53 7.30 -10.07 -0.11
C GLU A 53 6.07 -10.72 -0.77
N ASN A 54 5.10 -9.92 -1.21
CA ASN A 54 3.80 -10.41 -1.70
C ASN A 54 3.48 -10.02 -3.15
N PHE A 55 4.46 -9.52 -3.90
CA PHE A 55 4.24 -9.04 -5.26
C PHE A 55 3.62 -10.12 -6.15
N MET A 56 2.48 -9.79 -6.78
CA MET A 56 1.66 -10.70 -7.61
C MET A 56 0.96 -11.85 -6.85
N GLU A 57 0.95 -11.82 -5.51
CA GLU A 57 0.16 -12.72 -4.66
C GLU A 57 -1.05 -11.97 -4.06
N THR A 58 -1.22 -12.02 -2.74
CA THR A 58 -2.26 -11.26 -2.02
C THR A 58 -1.79 -9.83 -1.78
N PRO A 59 -2.50 -8.81 -2.30
CA PRO A 59 -2.08 -7.41 -2.14
C PRO A 59 -2.25 -6.92 -0.70
N LEU A 60 -1.46 -5.90 -0.33
CA LEU A 60 -1.67 -5.13 0.90
C LEU A 60 -3.00 -4.36 0.87
N GLN A 61 -3.34 -3.83 -0.31
CA GLN A 61 -4.63 -3.23 -0.61
C GLN A 61 -5.06 -3.67 -2.02
N GLY A 62 -6.22 -4.31 -2.13
CA GLY A 62 -6.86 -4.62 -3.40
C GLY A 62 -8.08 -3.71 -3.60
N LEU A 63 -8.17 -3.07 -4.75
CA LEU A 63 -9.26 -2.16 -5.10
C LEU A 63 -9.84 -2.53 -6.47
N GLU A 64 -11.11 -2.23 -6.64
CA GLU A 64 -11.87 -2.42 -7.88
C GLU A 64 -12.44 -1.08 -8.32
N SER A 65 -12.44 -0.82 -9.62
CA SER A 65 -13.00 0.40 -10.22
C SER A 65 -13.70 0.06 -11.54
N ASP A 66 -14.89 0.61 -11.75
CA ASP A 66 -15.61 0.42 -13.01
C ASP A 66 -14.83 1.05 -14.17
N VAL A 67 -14.77 0.34 -15.31
CA VAL A 67 -14.18 0.89 -16.54
C VAL A 67 -15.25 1.71 -17.27
N ASN A 68 -15.05 3.03 -17.26
CA ASN A 68 -15.97 4.00 -17.87
C ASN A 68 -15.29 4.70 -19.04
N GLU A 69 -15.92 4.66 -20.23
CA GLU A 69 -15.44 5.35 -21.43
C GLU A 69 -13.97 5.08 -21.80
N GLY A 70 -13.48 3.86 -21.52
CA GLY A 70 -12.11 3.45 -21.80
C GLY A 70 -11.08 3.93 -20.76
N PHE A 71 -11.53 4.31 -19.57
CA PHE A 71 -10.68 4.74 -18.47
C PHE A 71 -11.14 4.18 -17.13
N ALA A 72 -10.18 3.94 -16.24
CA ALA A 72 -10.42 3.63 -14.83
C ALA A 72 -9.48 4.45 -13.94
N SER A 73 -9.93 4.77 -12.72
CA SER A 73 -9.14 5.47 -11.72
C SER A 73 -9.29 4.77 -10.36
N VAL A 74 -8.17 4.60 -9.67
CA VAL A 74 -8.09 3.95 -8.35
C VAL A 74 -7.25 4.82 -7.44
N THR A 75 -7.67 4.97 -6.17
CA THR A 75 -6.89 5.70 -5.16
C THR A 75 -6.67 4.84 -3.92
N PHE A 76 -5.42 4.48 -3.67
CA PHE A 76 -4.98 3.89 -2.42
C PHE A 76 -4.82 4.98 -1.37
N THR A 77 -5.23 4.70 -0.13
CA THR A 77 -5.18 5.66 0.98
C THR A 77 -4.40 5.08 2.16
N ASN A 78 -3.93 5.96 3.04
CA ASN A 78 -3.17 5.59 4.23
C ASN A 78 -1.92 4.73 3.91
N VAL A 79 -1.26 5.01 2.79
CA VAL A 79 -0.03 4.31 2.39
C VAL A 79 1.15 4.90 3.13
N THR A 80 1.77 4.15 4.03
CA THR A 80 2.96 4.60 4.75
C THR A 80 4.17 4.72 3.82
N PRO A 81 5.16 5.56 4.14
CA PRO A 81 6.39 5.61 3.39
C PRO A 81 7.08 4.25 3.30
N GLY A 82 7.62 3.94 2.13
CA GLY A 82 8.25 2.65 1.82
C GLY A 82 8.30 2.38 0.32
N THR A 83 8.78 1.20 -0.06
CA THR A 83 8.88 0.77 -1.46
C THR A 83 7.70 -0.14 -1.81
N TYR A 84 7.00 0.18 -2.90
CA TYR A 84 5.79 -0.52 -3.32
C TYR A 84 5.79 -0.79 -4.83
N ALA A 85 4.93 -1.70 -5.27
CA ALA A 85 4.58 -1.87 -6.67
C ALA A 85 3.06 -1.98 -6.80
N ILE A 86 2.55 -1.59 -7.96
CA ILE A 86 1.14 -1.74 -8.31
C ILE A 86 1.05 -2.67 -9.51
N ALA A 87 0.15 -3.64 -9.46
CA ALA A 87 -0.26 -4.43 -10.61
C ALA A 87 -1.75 -4.26 -10.84
N VAL A 88 -2.16 -4.23 -12.10
CA VAL A 88 -3.55 -4.05 -12.51
C VAL A 88 -3.93 -5.04 -13.59
N TYR A 89 -5.21 -5.37 -13.68
CA TYR A 89 -5.77 -6.04 -14.84
C TYR A 89 -7.22 -5.65 -15.10
N HIS A 90 -7.63 -5.79 -16.36
CA HIS A 90 -9.00 -5.55 -16.80
C HIS A 90 -9.81 -6.84 -16.68
N ASP A 91 -10.56 -6.97 -15.60
CA ASP A 91 -11.52 -8.06 -15.39
C ASP A 91 -12.75 -7.83 -16.26
N LYS A 92 -12.73 -8.44 -17.44
CA LYS A 92 -13.79 -8.25 -18.44
C LYS A 92 -14.97 -9.19 -18.20
N ASN A 93 -14.73 -10.32 -17.54
CA ASN A 93 -15.75 -11.36 -17.35
C ASN A 93 -16.37 -11.36 -15.94
N GLY A 94 -15.83 -10.58 -15.00
CA GLY A 94 -16.37 -10.34 -13.67
C GLY A 94 -16.04 -11.43 -12.65
N ASN A 95 -15.04 -12.28 -12.90
CA ASN A 95 -14.68 -13.38 -12.00
C ASN A 95 -13.64 -12.98 -10.93
N LYS A 96 -13.08 -11.77 -11.02
CA LYS A 96 -12.09 -11.20 -10.10
C LYS A 96 -10.81 -12.03 -9.97
N VAL A 97 -10.46 -12.78 -11.01
CA VAL A 97 -9.19 -13.51 -11.08
C VAL A 97 -8.60 -13.39 -12.48
N MET A 98 -7.28 -13.28 -12.57
CA MET A 98 -6.61 -13.31 -13.87
C MET A 98 -6.78 -14.70 -14.50
N ASP A 99 -7.41 -14.74 -15.67
CA ASP A 99 -7.55 -15.97 -16.44
C ASP A 99 -6.36 -16.21 -17.36
N PHE A 100 -6.02 -17.49 -17.54
CA PHE A 100 -4.92 -17.90 -18.40
C PHE A 100 -5.38 -18.94 -19.43
N GLU A 101 -4.75 -18.89 -20.60
CA GLU A 101 -4.77 -19.98 -21.58
C GLU A 101 -3.95 -21.18 -21.08
N ALA A 102 -4.16 -22.35 -21.68
CA ALA A 102 -3.45 -23.58 -21.31
C ALA A 102 -1.91 -23.48 -21.45
N ASN A 103 -1.42 -22.54 -22.27
CA ASN A 103 0.01 -22.25 -22.42
C ASN A 103 0.54 -21.18 -21.45
N GLY A 104 -0.30 -20.70 -20.52
CA GLY A 104 0.07 -19.69 -19.52
C GLY A 104 -0.03 -18.24 -20.00
N MET A 105 -0.55 -17.98 -21.21
CA MET A 105 -0.79 -16.59 -21.65
C MET A 105 -2.01 -16.00 -20.93
N PRO A 106 -1.93 -14.77 -20.41
CA PRO A 106 -3.09 -14.05 -19.87
C PRO A 106 -4.18 -13.88 -20.93
N LYS A 107 -5.44 -14.13 -20.55
CA LYS A 107 -6.62 -13.86 -21.38
C LYS A 107 -7.09 -12.41 -21.26
N GLU A 108 -6.68 -11.74 -20.20
CA GLU A 108 -7.05 -10.36 -19.88
C GLU A 108 -5.82 -9.45 -19.96
N LEU A 109 -6.07 -8.18 -20.26
CA LEU A 109 -5.01 -7.17 -20.32
C LEU A 109 -4.54 -6.85 -18.91
N TYR A 110 -3.24 -6.67 -18.74
CA TYR A 110 -2.62 -6.42 -17.44
C TYR A 110 -1.46 -5.43 -17.56
N GLY A 111 -1.20 -4.72 -16.47
CA GLY A 111 -0.14 -3.73 -16.38
C GLY A 111 0.48 -3.69 -15.00
N ALA A 112 1.60 -2.97 -14.89
CA ALA A 112 2.24 -2.69 -13.62
C ALA A 112 2.82 -1.28 -13.58
N SER A 113 3.05 -0.76 -12.38
CA SER A 113 3.75 0.51 -12.17
C SER A 113 5.09 0.55 -12.91
N ASN A 114 5.55 1.76 -13.24
CA ASN A 114 6.66 2.05 -14.15
C ASN A 114 6.48 1.60 -15.61
N ASN A 115 5.39 0.91 -15.96
CA ASN A 115 5.04 0.54 -17.33
C ASN A 115 6.14 -0.21 -18.09
N ASN A 116 6.88 -1.09 -17.40
CA ASN A 116 7.83 -1.99 -18.04
C ASN A 116 7.09 -3.21 -18.62
N MET A 117 6.97 -3.25 -19.94
CA MET A 117 6.27 -4.30 -20.70
C MET A 117 7.24 -5.39 -21.17
N SER A 118 7.99 -5.97 -20.25
CA SER A 118 8.90 -7.08 -20.55
C SER A 118 8.13 -8.36 -20.88
N MET A 119 8.77 -9.27 -21.63
CA MET A 119 8.18 -10.58 -21.93
C MET A 119 8.01 -11.40 -20.64
N GLY A 120 6.77 -11.76 -20.32
CA GLY A 120 6.41 -12.56 -19.14
C GLY A 120 5.67 -11.74 -18.07
N PRO A 121 5.42 -12.33 -16.89
CA PRO A 121 4.73 -11.63 -15.81
C PRO A 121 5.57 -10.43 -15.31
N PRO A 122 4.92 -9.40 -14.75
CA PRO A 122 5.61 -8.27 -14.13
C PRO A 122 6.62 -8.75 -13.09
N ARG A 123 7.74 -8.02 -12.96
CA ARG A 123 8.78 -8.30 -11.96
C ARG A 123 8.85 -7.15 -10.97
N TRP A 124 9.04 -7.47 -9.70
CA TRP A 124 9.17 -6.47 -8.63
C TRP A 124 10.23 -5.42 -8.94
N SER A 125 11.40 -5.84 -9.42
CA SER A 125 12.52 -4.94 -9.75
C SER A 125 12.16 -3.90 -10.80
N ASP A 126 11.23 -4.23 -11.69
CA ASP A 126 10.80 -3.36 -12.79
C ASP A 126 9.62 -2.48 -12.40
N ALA A 127 8.76 -2.97 -11.49
CA ALA A 127 7.53 -2.29 -11.09
C ALA A 127 7.67 -1.39 -9.86
N LYS A 128 8.68 -1.60 -9.01
CA LYS A 128 8.78 -0.91 -7.73
C LYS A 128 8.99 0.61 -7.84
N PHE A 129 8.44 1.36 -6.90
CA PHE A 129 8.63 2.80 -6.74
C PHE A 129 8.62 3.18 -5.26
N GLU A 130 9.20 4.34 -4.95
CA GLU A 130 9.27 4.87 -3.58
C GLU A 130 8.05 5.70 -3.25
N VAL A 131 7.47 5.45 -2.08
CA VAL A 131 6.40 6.25 -1.48
C VAL A 131 6.99 7.05 -0.33
N GLY A 132 6.87 8.37 -0.43
CA GLY A 132 7.23 9.31 0.63
C GLY A 132 6.01 9.75 1.44
N THR A 133 6.02 10.99 1.91
CA THR A 133 4.88 11.60 2.62
C THR A 133 3.93 12.35 1.70
N GLN A 134 4.33 12.60 0.44
CA GLN A 134 3.53 13.35 -0.52
C GLN A 134 2.65 12.43 -1.37
N PRO A 135 1.44 12.89 -1.76
CA PRO A 135 0.59 12.15 -2.68
C PRO A 135 1.30 11.85 -4.00
N ILE A 136 1.03 10.67 -4.55
CA ILE A 136 1.56 10.24 -5.85
C ILE A 136 0.40 10.09 -6.82
N THR A 137 0.59 10.59 -8.04
CA THR A 137 -0.29 10.32 -9.17
C THR A 137 0.53 9.69 -10.28
N MET A 138 0.03 8.61 -10.88
CA MET A 138 0.69 7.97 -12.02
C MET A 138 -0.30 7.34 -13.00
N GLU A 139 0.15 7.16 -14.24
CA GLU A 139 -0.58 6.39 -15.23
C GLU A 139 0.02 4.98 -15.35
N ILE A 140 -0.84 3.96 -15.37
CA ILE A 140 -0.47 2.58 -15.66
C ILE A 140 -1.12 2.16 -16.98
N ARG A 141 -0.33 1.56 -17.86
CA ARG A 141 -0.74 1.05 -19.17
C ARG A 141 -0.95 -0.46 -19.08
N LEU A 142 -1.97 -0.94 -19.77
CA LEU A 142 -2.26 -2.37 -19.96
C LEU A 142 -1.57 -2.94 -21.22
#